data_AF-A0AAW3WZV2-F1
#
_entry.id   AF-A0AAW3WZV2-F1
#
_cell.length_a   1.000
_cell.length_b   1.000
_cell.length_c   1.000
_cell.angle_alpha   90.00
_cell.angle_beta   90.00
_cell.angle_gamma   90.00
#
_symmetry.space_group_name_H-M   'P 1'
#
loop_
_entity.id
_entity.type
_entity.pdbx_description
1 polymer ?
#
loop_
_entity_poly.entity_id
_entity_poly.type
_entity_poly.pdbx_seq_one_letter_code
_entity_poly.pdbx_strand_id
1 'polypeptide(L)'
;MSQAINAVTSSSKTKRIYRKGNPMSPSERQQALVARKKETHKEIRVYVQSALKNNLQRLCEAEGVTQTEMIETLIKTATQRLEENVTE
;
A
#
# COMPACT_ATOMS: atom_id res chain seq x y z
N MET A 1 -28.18 -60.44 16.64
CA MET A 1 -28.81 -59.30 15.96
C MET A 1 -28.33 -58.02 16.64
N SER A 2 -27.28 -57.37 16.12
CA SER A 2 -26.71 -56.15 16.69
C SER A 2 -27.34 -54.93 16.01
N GLN A 3 -28.24 -54.24 16.71
CA GLN A 3 -28.75 -52.94 16.25
C GLN A 3 -27.62 -51.90 16.33
N ALA A 4 -27.14 -51.46 15.17
CA ALA A 4 -26.34 -50.25 15.06
C ALA A 4 -27.24 -49.07 15.45
N ILE A 5 -27.05 -48.58 16.66
CA ILE A 5 -27.71 -47.40 17.19
C ILE A 5 -27.24 -46.24 16.32
N ASN A 6 -28.12 -45.79 15.41
CA ASN A 6 -27.90 -44.60 14.62
C ASN A 6 -27.55 -43.46 15.57
N ALA A 7 -26.28 -43.05 15.57
CA ALA A 7 -25.83 -41.85 16.27
C ALA A 7 -26.51 -40.67 15.58
N VAL A 8 -27.69 -40.30 16.09
CA VAL A 8 -28.43 -39.10 15.69
C VAL A 8 -27.55 -37.92 16.07
N THR A 9 -26.76 -37.44 15.12
CA THR A 9 -25.99 -36.22 15.27
C THR A 9 -26.99 -35.09 15.50
N SER A 10 -26.85 -34.36 16.60
CA SER A 10 -27.76 -33.35 17.14
C SER A 10 -27.92 -32.07 16.28
N SER A 11 -27.61 -32.14 14.99
CA SER A 11 -27.78 -31.02 14.06
C SER A 11 -28.85 -31.33 13.02
N SER A 12 -30.11 -31.05 13.36
CA SER A 12 -31.25 -30.97 12.43
C SER A 12 -31.24 -29.68 11.59
N LYS A 13 -30.21 -28.85 11.69
CA LYS A 13 -30.07 -27.60 10.93
C LYS A 13 -29.43 -27.87 9.57
N THR A 14 -30.13 -27.51 8.50
CA THR A 14 -29.60 -27.48 7.13
C THR A 14 -28.26 -26.74 7.11
N LYS A 15 -27.20 -27.44 6.69
CA LYS A 15 -25.85 -26.86 6.54
C LYS A 15 -25.95 -25.59 5.69
N ARG A 16 -25.47 -24.46 6.19
CA ARG A 16 -25.47 -23.19 5.44
C ARG A 16 -24.73 -23.41 4.12
N ILE A 17 -25.38 -23.05 3.01
CA ILE A 17 -24.78 -23.11 1.68
C ILE A 17 -23.52 -22.24 1.71
N TYR A 18 -22.38 -22.80 1.28
CA TYR A 18 -21.13 -22.07 1.21
C TYR A 18 -21.30 -20.87 0.27
N ARG A 19 -21.30 -19.67 0.83
CA ARG A 19 -21.24 -18.42 0.05
C ARG A 19 -19.77 -18.15 -0.25
N LYS A 20 -19.27 -18.73 -1.34
CA LYS A 20 -18.06 -18.22 -1.97
C LYS A 20 -18.43 -16.80 -2.40
N GLY A 21 -17.98 -15.79 -1.66
CA GLY A 21 -18.19 -14.39 -2.04
C GLY A 21 -17.64 -14.14 -3.44
N ASN A 22 -17.86 -12.96 -4.00
CA ASN A 22 -17.19 -12.59 -5.25
C ASN A 22 -15.79 -12.05 -4.91
N PRO A 23 -14.71 -12.82 -5.08
CA PRO A 23 -13.37 -12.30 -4.82
C PRO A 23 -13.08 -11.17 -5.81
N MET A 24 -12.48 -10.08 -5.33
CA MET A 24 -12.07 -9.00 -6.23
C MET A 24 -11.18 -9.54 -7.33
N SER A 25 -11.40 -9.07 -8.56
CA SER A 25 -10.53 -9.38 -9.67
C SER A 25 -9.12 -8.81 -9.42
N PRO A 26 -8.07 -9.33 -10.08
CA PRO A 26 -6.73 -8.73 -10.00
C PRO A 26 -6.72 -7.23 -10.32
N SER A 27 -7.52 -6.80 -11.30
CA SER A 27 -7.66 -5.39 -11.69
C SER A 27 -8.31 -4.56 -10.59
N GLU A 28 -9.42 -5.03 -10.00
CA GLU A 28 -10.10 -4.33 -8.89
C GLU A 28 -9.19 -4.18 -7.67
N ARG A 29 -8.39 -5.22 -7.36
CA ARG A 29 -7.38 -5.14 -6.31
C ARG A 29 -6.33 -4.08 -6.60
N GLN A 30 -5.82 -4.01 -7.83
CA GLN A 30 -4.83 -3.01 -8.23
C GLN A 30 -5.41 -1.59 -8.17
N GLN A 31 -6.63 -1.40 -8.67
CA GLN A 31 -7.33 -0.11 -8.61
C GLN A 31 -7.58 0.33 -7.17
N ALA A 32 -8.02 -0.57 -6.29
CA ALA A 32 -8.21 -0.28 -4.87
C ALA A 32 -6.89 0.12 -4.18
N LEU A 33 -5.77 -0.55 -4.52
CA LEU A 33 -4.45 -0.20 -4.00
C LEU A 33 -4.01 1.18 -4.47
N VAL A 34 -4.22 1.51 -5.74
CA VAL A 34 -3.91 2.84 -6.30
C VAL A 34 -4.79 3.92 -5.67
N ALA A 35 -6.08 3.66 -5.49
CA ALA A 35 -7.02 4.59 -4.86
C ALA A 35 -6.60 4.94 -3.42
N ARG A 36 -6.22 3.93 -2.62
CA ARG A 36 -5.70 4.13 -1.26
C ARG A 36 -4.42 4.96 -1.23
N LYS A 37 -3.52 4.76 -2.20
CA LYS A 37 -2.29 5.56 -2.33
C LYS A 37 -2.59 7.02 -2.68
N LYS A 38 -3.55 7.25 -3.58
CA LYS A 38 -3.98 8.60 -3.99
C LYS A 38 -4.65 9.40 -2.87
N GLU A 39 -5.28 8.72 -1.92
CA GLU A 39 -5.91 9.38 -0.77
C GLU A 39 -4.87 10.03 0.16
N THR A 40 -3.72 9.39 0.31
CA THR A 40 -2.65 9.81 1.23
C THR A 40 -1.52 10.57 0.55
N HIS A 41 -1.22 10.28 -0.72
CA HIS A 41 -0.10 10.85 -1.46
C HIS A 41 -0.59 11.49 -2.76
N LYS A 42 -0.05 12.67 -3.09
CA LYS A 42 -0.28 13.35 -4.37
C LYS A 42 0.87 13.07 -5.34
N GLU A 43 0.54 12.82 -6.59
CA GLU A 43 1.53 12.61 -7.66
C GLU A 43 2.18 13.93 -8.06
N ILE A 44 3.50 13.94 -8.26
CA ILE A 44 4.27 15.09 -8.74
C ILE A 44 4.98 14.69 -10.05
N ARG A 45 4.71 15.41 -11.14
CA ARG A 45 5.36 15.21 -12.44
C ARG A 45 6.26 16.41 -12.72
N VAL A 46 7.58 16.19 -12.72
CA VAL A 46 8.58 17.26 -12.83
C VAL A 46 9.59 16.93 -13.92
N TYR A 47 10.03 17.96 -14.64
CA TYR A 47 11.20 17.88 -15.51
C TYR A 47 12.39 18.52 -14.81
N VAL A 48 13.50 17.78 -14.74
CA VAL A 48 14.74 18.23 -14.10
C VAL A 48 15.87 18.03 -15.10
N GLN A 49 16.93 18.83 -14.98
CA GLN A 49 18.14 18.66 -15.79
C GLN A 49 18.69 17.24 -15.67
N SER A 50 19.15 16.68 -16.79
CA SER A 50 19.62 15.29 -16.88
C SER A 50 20.76 14.99 -15.90
N ALA A 51 21.71 15.92 -15.75
CA ALA A 51 22.82 15.77 -14.82
C ALA A 51 22.36 15.64 -13.35
N LEU A 52 21.38 16.44 -12.94
CA LEU A 52 20.82 16.39 -11.60
C LEU A 52 20.03 15.09 -11.36
N LYS A 53 19.31 14.61 -12.36
CA LYS A 53 18.62 13.31 -12.27
C LYS A 53 19.60 12.16 -12.06
N ASN A 54 20.73 12.17 -12.77
CA ASN A 54 21.76 11.14 -12.60
C ASN A 54 22.39 11.19 -11.20
N ASN A 55 22.60 12.38 -10.66
CA ASN A 55 23.09 12.56 -9.29
C ASN A 55 22.07 12.06 -8.27
N LEU A 56 20.78 12.40 -8.42
CA LEU A 56 19.71 11.92 -7.56
C LEU A 56 19.68 10.39 -7.53
N GLN A 57 19.80 9.74 -8.70
CA GLN A 57 19.82 8.29 -8.78
C GLN A 57 21.01 7.68 -8.03
N ARG A 58 22.22 8.23 -8.19
CA ARG A 58 23.40 7.78 -7.44
C ARG A 58 23.24 7.94 -5.93
N LEU A 59 22.62 9.04 -5.48
CA LEU A 59 22.34 9.26 -4.06
C LEU A 59 21.35 8.22 -3.53
N CYS A 60 20.28 7.94 -4.28
CA CYS A 60 19.31 6.90 -3.93
C CYS A 60 19.97 5.52 -3.82
N GLU A 61 20.86 5.18 -4.76
CA GLU A 61 21.60 3.91 -4.75
C GLU A 61 22.57 3.82 -3.56
N ALA A 62 23.25 4.91 -3.21
CA ALA A 62 24.19 4.95 -2.10
C ALA A 62 23.49 4.82 -0.73
N GLU A 63 22.34 5.45 -0.55
CA GLU A 63 21.56 5.39 0.69
C GLU A 63 20.61 4.19 0.76
N GLY A 64 20.40 3.48 -0.36
CA GLY A 64 19.49 2.35 -0.45
C GLY A 64 18.01 2.75 -0.35
N VAL A 65 17.68 3.99 -0.71
CA VAL A 65 16.32 4.54 -0.64
C VAL A 65 15.72 4.72 -2.02
N THR A 66 14.39 4.79 -2.08
CA THR A 66 13.70 5.09 -3.33
C THR A 66 13.78 6.58 -3.67
N GLN A 67 13.62 6.92 -4.95
CA GLN A 67 13.57 8.32 -5.39
C GLN A 67 12.45 9.11 -4.70
N THR A 68 11.32 8.46 -4.41
CA THR A 68 10.20 9.08 -3.70
C THR A 68 10.58 9.43 -2.28
N GLU A 69 11.17 8.49 -1.54
CA GLU A 69 11.63 8.72 -0.16
C GLU A 69 12.69 9.82 -0.11
N MET A 70 13.65 9.81 -1.03
CA MET A 70 14.67 10.86 -1.14
C MET A 70 14.05 12.25 -1.39
N ILE A 71 13.02 12.34 -2.25
CA ILE A 71 12.32 13.61 -2.47
C ILE A 71 11.56 14.05 -1.22
N GLU A 72 10.91 13.13 -0.51
CA GLU A 72 10.20 13.44 0.73
C GLU A 72 11.14 13.94 1.83
N THR A 73 12.31 13.31 1.99
CA THR A 73 13.32 13.74 2.98
C THR A 73 13.86 15.12 2.64
N LEU A 74 14.22 15.35 1.38
CA LEU A 74 14.69 16.66 0.90
C LEU A 74 13.65 17.75 1.13
N ILE A 75 12.37 17.47 0.84
CA ILE A 75 11.28 18.42 1.11
C ILE A 75 11.17 18.69 2.61
N LYS A 76 11.07 17.65 3.45
CA LYS A 76 10.95 17.78 4.93
C LYS A 76 12.08 18.62 5.52
N THR A 77 13.33 18.34 5.12
CA THR A 77 14.49 19.10 5.58
C THR A 77 14.45 20.55 5.10
N ALA A 78 14.01 20.81 3.87
CA ALA A 78 13.87 22.16 3.35
C ALA A 78 12.76 22.94 4.08
N THR A 79 11.61 22.33 4.39
CA THR A 79 10.54 22.98 5.17
C THR A 79 11.00 23.30 6.58
N GLN A 80 11.68 22.37 7.25
CA GLN A 80 12.19 22.59 8.60
C GLN A 80 13.14 23.81 8.65
N ARG A 81 14.07 23.90 7.69
CA ARG A 81 14.98 25.07 7.59
C ARG A 81 14.21 26.36 7.36
N LEU A 82 13.12 26.35 6.60
CA LEU A 82 12.29 27.54 6.40
C LEU A 82 11.61 27.96 7.70
N GLU A 83 11.12 27.02 8.50
CA GLU A 83 10.48 27.30 9.79
C GLU A 83 11.47 27.92 10.78
N GLU A 84 12.70 27.39 10.85
CA GLU A 84 13.77 27.91 11.73
C GLU A 84 14.16 29.36 11.37
N ASN A 85 14.24 29.70 10.08
CA ASN A 85 14.60 31.05 9.61
C ASN A 85 13.47 32.10 9.77
N VAL A 86 12.23 31.69 10.03
CA VAL A 86 11.10 32.62 10.26
C VAL A 86 10.97 32.99 11.74
N THR A 87 11.57 32.20 12.63
CA THR A 87 11.54 32.43 14.07
C THR A 87 12.67 33.33 14.59
N GLU A 88 13.65 33.67 13.75
CA GLU A 88 14.71 34.67 14.01
C GLU A 88 14.34 36.06 13.48
#